data_AF-A0A5J4P661-F1
#
_entry.id   AF-A0A5J4P661-F1
#
_cell.length_a   1.000
_cell.length_b   1.000
_cell.length_c   1.000
_cell.angle_alpha   90.00
_cell.angle_beta   90.00
_cell.angle_gamma   90.00
#
_symmetry.space_group_name_H-M   'P 1'
#
loop_
_entity.id
_entity.type
_entity.pdbx_description
1 polymer ?
#
loop_
_entity_poly.entity_id
_entity_poly.type
_entity_poly.pdbx_seq_one_letter_code
_entity_poly.pdbx_strand_id
1 'polypeptide(L)'
;NPEPLAKKFTTDDYFILTAKGYDRSGNNIGKVDFYLADFRNGKSGIVDTWTWVDFAPIASAEYIDFEMSSSDNDDEWGMNTPSYFCMDDITLVEN
;
A
#
# COMPACT_ATOMS: atom_id res chain seq x y z
N ASN A 1 -25.98 -6.28 16.12
CA ASN A 1 -25.05 -5.91 15.05
C ASN A 1 -23.67 -6.28 15.54
N PRO A 2 -22.95 -7.25 14.97
CA PRO A 2 -21.56 -7.43 15.36
C PRO A 2 -20.81 -6.12 15.06
N GLU A 3 -19.84 -5.78 15.91
CA GLU A 3 -18.94 -4.66 15.66
C GLU A 3 -18.34 -4.79 14.25
N PRO A 4 -18.16 -3.68 13.50
CA PRO A 4 -17.48 -3.74 12.21
C PRO A 4 -16.09 -4.37 12.40
N LEU A 5 -15.71 -5.29 11.50
CA LEU A 5 -14.41 -5.98 11.58
C LEU A 5 -13.25 -4.99 11.57
N ALA A 6 -13.35 -3.91 10.77
CA ALA A 6 -12.37 -2.85 10.73
C ALA A 6 -12.59 -1.83 11.87
N LYS A 7 -11.51 -1.45 12.56
CA LYS A 7 -11.53 -0.40 13.58
C LYS A 7 -11.14 0.97 13.02
N LYS A 8 -11.49 2.02 13.76
CA LYS A 8 -10.94 3.37 13.52
C LYS A 8 -9.45 3.38 13.89
N PHE A 9 -8.61 3.95 13.02
CA PHE A 9 -7.20 4.15 13.31
C PHE A 9 -6.95 5.15 14.44
N THR A 10 -6.00 4.80 15.30
CA THR A 10 -5.50 5.59 16.43
C THR A 10 -3.97 5.63 16.40
N THR A 11 -3.35 6.13 17.47
CA THR A 11 -1.88 6.21 17.58
C THR A 11 -1.22 4.88 17.24
N ASP A 12 -0.17 4.97 16.42
CA ASP A 12 0.65 3.85 15.92
C ASP A 12 -0.01 2.94 14.87
N ASP A 13 -1.25 3.23 14.45
CA ASP A 13 -1.85 2.55 13.31
C ASP A 13 -1.26 2.99 11.97
N TYR A 14 -1.33 2.12 10.96
CA TYR A 14 -0.91 2.41 9.60
C TYR A 14 -1.70 1.59 8.59
N PHE A 15 -1.71 2.07 7.34
CA PHE A 15 -2.15 1.31 6.18
C PHE A 15 -1.22 1.60 4.99
N ILE A 16 -0.61 0.55 4.44
CA ILE A 16 0.45 0.62 3.44
C ILE A 16 0.00 -0.10 2.17
N LEU A 17 0.21 0.54 1.03
CA LEU A 17 0.24 -0.09 -0.29
C LEU A 17 1.71 -0.32 -0.67
N THR A 18 2.07 -1.57 -0.93
CA THR A 18 3.40 -1.98 -1.39
C THR A 18 3.33 -2.36 -2.85
N ALA A 19 4.03 -1.65 -3.72
CA ALA A 19 4.24 -2.03 -5.12
C ALA A 19 5.55 -2.82 -5.23
N LYS A 20 5.48 -4.09 -5.62
CA LYS A 20 6.64 -4.97 -5.82
C LYS A 20 6.90 -5.14 -7.31
N GLY A 21 8.09 -4.76 -7.77
CA GLY A 21 8.49 -4.95 -9.16
C GLY A 21 9.18 -6.28 -9.38
N TYR A 22 8.95 -6.90 -10.54
CA TYR A 22 9.57 -8.16 -10.93
C TYR A 22 10.12 -8.12 -12.35
N ASP A 23 11.21 -8.87 -12.60
CA ASP A 23 11.74 -9.07 -13.94
C ASP A 23 10.99 -10.17 -14.73
N ARG A 24 11.38 -10.39 -15.99
CA ARG A 24 10.76 -11.39 -16.88
C ARG A 24 10.93 -12.83 -16.38
N SER A 25 11.92 -13.09 -15.55
CA SER A 25 12.18 -14.39 -14.93
C SER A 25 11.40 -14.56 -13.62
N GLY A 26 10.64 -13.55 -13.19
CA GLY A 26 9.86 -13.55 -11.95
C GLY A 26 10.68 -13.23 -10.71
N ASN A 27 11.91 -12.72 -10.85
CA ASN A 27 12.70 -12.30 -9.69
C ASN A 27 12.22 -10.93 -9.22
N ASN A 28 12.06 -10.76 -7.90
CA ASN A 28 11.78 -9.45 -7.32
C ASN A 28 13.01 -8.54 -7.50
N ILE A 29 12.78 -7.35 -8.08
CA ILE A 29 13.84 -6.36 -8.35
C ILE A 29 13.77 -5.14 -7.42
N GLY A 30 12.81 -5.12 -6.51
CA GLY A 30 12.61 -4.02 -5.57
C GLY A 30 11.14 -3.82 -5.20
N LYS A 31 10.91 -2.81 -4.37
CA LYS A 31 9.57 -2.38 -3.96
C LYS A 31 9.52 -0.88 -3.66
N VAL A 32 8.31 -0.33 -3.73
CA VAL A 32 7.97 1.02 -3.27
C VAL A 32 6.83 0.90 -2.26
N ASP A 33 7.05 1.41 -1.05
CA ASP A 33 6.04 1.45 0.00
C ASP A 33 5.37 2.83 0.01
N PHE A 34 4.04 2.87 0.01
CA PHE A 34 3.25 4.09 0.10
C PHE A 34 2.24 3.98 1.25
N TYR A 35 2.23 4.97 2.14
CA TYR A 35 1.31 5.00 3.28
C TYR A 35 -0.01 5.66 2.88
N LEU A 36 -1.07 4.87 2.77
CA LEU A 36 -2.45 5.36 2.63
C LEU A 36 -2.95 5.98 3.94
N ALA A 37 -2.42 5.51 5.08
CA ALA A 37 -2.55 6.16 6.38
C ALA A 37 -1.29 5.96 7.22
N ASP A 38 -0.91 6.97 8.00
CA ASP A 38 0.21 6.90 8.96
C ASP A 38 -0.14 7.66 10.24
N PHE A 39 -0.41 6.93 11.32
CA PHE A 39 -0.69 7.45 12.66
C PHE A 39 0.48 7.20 13.63
N ARG A 40 1.62 6.71 13.13
CA ARG A 40 2.82 6.47 13.94
C ARG A 40 3.52 7.78 14.25
N ASN A 41 4.29 7.79 15.33
CA ASN A 41 5.14 8.94 15.70
C ASN A 41 4.35 10.26 15.84
N GLY A 42 3.12 10.20 16.36
CA GLY A 42 2.26 11.36 16.58
C GLY A 42 1.62 11.94 15.32
N LYS A 43 1.71 11.26 14.18
CA LYS A 43 0.97 11.61 12.96
C LYS A 43 -0.49 11.19 13.07
N SER A 44 -1.32 11.69 12.17
CA SER A 44 -2.73 11.31 12.03
C SER A 44 -3.18 11.44 10.57
N GLY A 45 -2.29 11.16 9.63
CA GLY A 45 -2.51 11.40 8.21
C GLY A 45 -3.30 10.26 7.57
N ILE A 46 -4.33 10.61 6.80
CA ILE A 46 -5.01 9.73 5.85
C ILE A 46 -4.92 10.41 4.49
N VAL A 47 -4.57 9.66 3.45
CA VAL A 47 -4.61 10.15 2.08
C VAL A 47 -6.06 10.27 1.63
N ASP A 48 -6.52 11.50 1.41
CA ASP A 48 -7.89 11.83 0.97
C ASP A 48 -7.95 12.51 -0.41
N THR A 49 -6.79 12.68 -1.06
CA THR A 49 -6.64 13.21 -2.41
C THR A 49 -5.71 12.34 -3.24
N TRP A 50 -5.87 12.37 -4.58
CA TRP A 50 -4.92 11.75 -5.50
C TRP A 50 -3.48 12.21 -5.22
N THR A 51 -2.60 11.24 -5.02
CA THR A 51 -1.20 11.47 -4.64
C THR A 51 -0.32 10.67 -5.58
N TRP A 52 0.62 11.34 -6.25
CA TRP A 52 1.60 10.68 -7.11
C TRP A 52 2.54 9.80 -6.30
N VAL A 53 2.74 8.57 -6.75
CA VAL A 53 3.72 7.63 -6.19
C VAL A 53 4.81 7.40 -7.24
N ASP A 54 6.06 7.62 -6.85
CA ASP A 54 7.20 7.45 -7.73
C ASP A 54 7.65 5.99 -7.77
N PHE A 55 7.47 5.35 -8.94
CA PHE A 55 7.91 3.98 -9.20
C PHE A 55 9.28 3.89 -9.88
N ALA A 56 10.04 5.00 -9.99
CA ALA A 56 11.41 4.99 -10.50
C ALA A 56 12.33 3.91 -9.89
N PRO A 57 12.25 3.59 -8.57
CA PRO A 57 13.05 2.51 -7.99
C PRO A 57 12.80 1.11 -8.58
N ILE A 58 11.66 0.91 -9.24
CA ILE A 58 11.26 -0.35 -9.90
C ILE A 58 10.96 -0.14 -11.39
N ALA A 59 11.53 0.90 -12.03
CA ALA A 59 11.21 1.29 -13.40
C ALA A 59 11.48 0.20 -14.46
N SER A 60 12.37 -0.76 -14.18
CA SER A 60 12.67 -1.89 -15.07
C SER A 60 11.79 -3.12 -14.80
N ALA A 61 10.71 -2.99 -14.04
CA ALA A 61 9.79 -4.09 -13.77
C ALA A 61 8.99 -4.46 -15.03
N GLU A 62 8.91 -5.76 -15.30
CA GLU A 62 8.07 -6.33 -16.37
C GLU A 62 6.63 -6.50 -15.88
N TYR A 63 6.44 -6.72 -14.57
CA TYR A 63 5.13 -6.64 -13.92
C TYR A 63 5.28 -6.16 -12.47
N ILE A 64 4.18 -5.63 -11.93
CA ILE A 64 4.10 -5.11 -10.57
C ILE A 64 2.97 -5.82 -9.83
N ASP A 65 3.28 -6.39 -8.66
CA ASP A 65 2.25 -6.86 -7.72
C ASP A 65 2.01 -5.79 -6.66
N PHE A 66 0.74 -5.55 -6.36
CA PHE A 66 0.32 -4.67 -5.27
C PHE A 66 -0.12 -5.49 -4.07
N GLU A 67 0.45 -5.19 -2.91
CA GLU A 67 0.08 -5.78 -1.63
C GLU A 67 -0.33 -4.70 -0.64
N MET A 68 -1.31 -5.00 0.22
CA MET A 68 -1.77 -4.07 1.24
C MET A 68 -1.52 -4.65 2.63
N SER A 69 -1.07 -3.81 3.56
CA SER A 69 -0.82 -4.18 4.95
C SER A 69 -1.34 -3.09 5.88
N SER A 70 -2.08 -3.49 6.91
CA SER A 70 -2.61 -2.61 7.95
C SER A 70 -2.20 -3.14 9.33
N SER A 71 -2.09 -2.23 10.29
CA SER A 71 -2.00 -2.57 11.72
C SER A 71 -3.32 -3.05 12.30
N ASP A 72 -4.44 -2.82 11.61
CA ASP A 72 -5.73 -3.43 11.92
C ASP A 72 -5.84 -4.77 11.20
N ASN A 73 -5.23 -5.77 11.83
CA ASN A 73 -5.13 -7.13 11.35
C ASN A 73 -5.32 -8.14 12.49
N ASP A 74 -5.74 -9.34 12.11
CA ASP A 74 -5.82 -10.52 12.96
C ASP A 74 -4.77 -11.55 12.50
N ASP A 75 -4.19 -12.29 13.45
CA ASP A 75 -3.12 -13.26 13.17
C ASP A 75 -3.64 -14.51 12.40
N GLU A 76 -4.91 -14.86 12.56
CA GLU A 76 -5.54 -16.03 11.92
C GLU A 76 -6.27 -15.65 10.62
N TRP A 77 -6.92 -14.49 10.60
CA TRP A 77 -7.83 -14.11 9.50
C TRP A 77 -7.25 -13.05 8.55
N GLY A 78 -6.12 -12.44 8.91
CA GLY A 78 -5.46 -11.41 8.11
C GLY A 78 -6.03 -10.02 8.36
N MET A 79 -5.92 -9.16 7.35
CA MET A 79 -6.24 -7.74 7.48
C MET A 79 -7.76 -7.49 7.63
N ASN A 80 -8.15 -6.73 8.65
CA ASN A 80 -9.55 -6.29 8.84
C ASN A 80 -9.88 -5.05 8.01
N THR A 81 -8.91 -4.14 7.88
CA THR A 81 -9.03 -2.98 6.98
C THR A 81 -9.33 -3.48 5.56
N PRO A 82 -10.32 -2.93 4.83
CA PRO A 82 -10.63 -3.41 3.49
C PRO A 82 -9.43 -3.30 2.54
N SER A 83 -9.10 -4.39 1.84
CA SER A 83 -8.01 -4.46 0.87
C SER A 83 -8.38 -3.85 -0.50
N TYR A 84 -8.90 -2.63 -0.47
CA TYR A 84 -9.27 -1.87 -1.66
C TYR A 84 -8.51 -0.55 -1.72
N PHE A 85 -8.03 -0.19 -2.91
CA PHE A 85 -7.49 1.12 -3.23
C PHE A 85 -7.87 1.49 -4.66
N CYS A 86 -7.69 2.77 -4.99
CA CYS A 86 -7.85 3.27 -6.35
C CYS A 86 -6.49 3.69 -6.89
N MET A 87 -6.28 3.50 -8.19
CA MET A 87 -5.15 4.04 -8.94
C MET A 87 -5.66 4.64 -10.24
N ASP A 88 -4.97 5.66 -10.72
CA ASP A 88 -5.25 6.31 -11.99
C ASP A 88 -3.94 6.85 -12.60
N ASP A 89 -3.99 7.24 -13.88
CA ASP A 89 -2.91 7.91 -14.61
C ASP A 89 -1.55 7.18 -14.55
N ILE A 90 -1.55 5.87 -14.77
CA ILE A 90 -0.33 5.06 -14.89
C ILE A 90 0.53 5.61 -16.04
N THR A 91 1.69 6.16 -15.70
CA THR A 91 2.59 6.81 -16.65
C THR A 91 3.83 5.96 -16.88
N LEU A 92 4.09 5.64 -18.15
CA LEU A 92 5.30 4.94 -18.59
C LEU A 92 6.25 5.96 -19.24
N VAL A 93 7.53 5.87 -18.93
CA VAL A 93 8.59 6.72 -19.50
C VAL A 93 9.62 5.82 -20.17
N GLU A 94 9.87 6.08 -21.45
CA GLU A 94 10.99 5.50 -22.20
C GLU A 94 12.12 6.53 -22.25
N ASN A 95 13.37 6.07 -22.04
CA ASN A 95 14.56 6.90 -22.15
C ASN A 95 15.17 6.81 -23.55
#